data_AF-A0A0S2S8H4-F1
#
_entry.id   AF-A0A0S2S8H4-F1
#
_cell.length_a   1.000
_cell.length_b   1.000
_cell.length_c   1.000
_cell.angle_alpha   90.00
_cell.angle_beta   90.00
_cell.angle_gamma   90.00
#
_symmetry.space_group_name_H-M   'P 1'
#
loop_
_entity.id
_entity.type
_entity.pdbx_description
1 polymer ?
#
loop_
_entity_poly.entity_id
_entity_poly.type
_entity_poly.pdbx_seq_one_letter_code
_entity_poly.pdbx_strand_id
1 'polypeptide(L)'
;MKEVQQMKESELNISLEVLLGAKEDRHRKGNILKGTYSLSPRDYATNPGDSLEIQESAIKVDAKLYIKNLVIVKWGEEVYYQEFSIFEVIDLKGIAILLNASPRERAMAVYLTLKEIYLSL
;
A
#
# COMPACT_ATOMS: atom_id res chain seq x y z
N MET A 1 2.22 11.37 -2.07
CA MET A 1 0.82 11.08 -1.67
C MET A 1 -0.24 11.46 -2.71
N LYS A 2 -0.30 12.71 -3.20
CA LYS A 2 -1.32 13.13 -4.17
C LYS A 2 -1.39 12.24 -5.43
N GLU A 3 -0.24 11.76 -5.88
CA GLU A 3 -0.11 10.81 -6.99
C GLU A 3 -0.92 9.52 -6.74
N VAL A 4 -0.72 8.83 -5.60
CA VAL A 4 -1.38 7.55 -5.32
C VAL A 4 -2.89 7.70 -5.09
N GLN A 5 -3.35 8.83 -4.53
CA GLN A 5 -4.78 9.09 -4.35
C GLN A 5 -5.53 9.22 -5.69
N GLN A 6 -4.85 9.75 -6.71
CA GLN A 6 -5.41 9.96 -8.05
C GLN A 6 -5.35 8.71 -8.94
N MET A 7 -4.58 7.69 -8.55
CA MET A 7 -4.51 6.43 -9.30
C MET A 7 -5.87 5.74 -9.34
N LYS A 8 -6.26 5.25 -10.51
CA LYS A 8 -7.38 4.30 -10.61
C LYS A 8 -7.02 3.01 -9.89
N GLU A 9 -8.02 2.24 -9.48
CA GLU A 9 -7.82 0.95 -8.81
C GLU A 9 -6.94 0.01 -9.63
N SER A 10 -7.18 -0.07 -10.94
CA SER A 10 -6.36 -0.85 -11.86
C SER A 10 -4.90 -0.39 -11.93
N GLU A 11 -4.67 0.92 -11.89
CA GLU A 11 -3.32 1.50 -11.94
C GLU A 11 -2.55 1.21 -10.65
N LEU A 12 -3.22 1.32 -9.51
CA LEU A 12 -2.67 0.97 -8.20
C LEU A 12 -2.33 -0.53 -8.11
N ASN A 13 -3.24 -1.40 -8.57
CA ASN A 13 -3.04 -2.84 -8.57
C ASN A 13 -1.84 -3.26 -9.43
N ILE A 14 -1.70 -2.70 -10.64
CA ILE A 14 -0.55 -2.95 -11.51
C ILE A 14 0.74 -2.44 -10.86
N SER A 15 0.72 -1.23 -10.31
CA SER A 15 1.91 -0.64 -9.68
C SER A 15 2.40 -1.48 -8.48
N LEU A 16 1.47 -2.03 -7.70
CA LEU A 16 1.77 -2.97 -6.62
C LEU A 16 2.40 -4.27 -7.13
N GLU A 17 1.83 -4.88 -8.17
CA GLU A 17 2.43 -6.07 -8.79
C GLU A 17 3.85 -5.81 -9.30
N VAL A 18 4.10 -4.64 -9.88
CA VAL A 18 5.44 -4.23 -10.34
C VAL A 18 6.41 -4.08 -9.17
N LEU A 19 5.98 -3.44 -8.07
CA LEU A 19 6.79 -3.36 -6.85
C LEU A 19 7.04 -4.75 -6.23
N LEU A 20 6.14 -5.72 -6.45
CA LEU A 20 6.31 -7.11 -6.03
C LEU A 20 7.12 -7.96 -7.04
N GLY A 21 7.71 -7.34 -8.07
CA GLY A 21 8.64 -7.97 -9.00
C GLY A 21 8.04 -8.42 -10.34
N ALA A 22 6.77 -8.13 -10.61
CA ALA A 22 6.20 -8.30 -11.94
C ALA A 22 6.70 -7.19 -12.91
N LYS A 23 6.39 -7.35 -14.20
CA LYS A 23 6.57 -6.28 -15.21
C LYS A 23 5.22 -5.92 -15.81
N GLU A 24 5.03 -4.68 -16.22
CA GLU A 24 3.83 -4.33 -17.00
C GLU A 24 3.90 -4.98 -18.39
N ASP A 25 2.78 -5.54 -18.85
CA ASP A 25 2.67 -6.08 -20.20
C ASP A 25 2.45 -4.95 -21.21
N ARG A 26 3.52 -4.61 -21.95
CA ARG A 26 3.50 -3.55 -22.96
C ARG A 26 2.62 -3.87 -24.17
N HIS A 27 2.31 -5.14 -24.41
CA HIS A 27 1.49 -5.58 -25.54
C HIS A 27 0.01 -5.71 -25.16
N ARG A 28 -0.30 -5.89 -23.88
CA ARG A 28 -1.67 -6.00 -23.35
C ARG A 28 -1.85 -5.05 -22.17
N LYS A 29 -2.23 -3.81 -22.50
CA LYS A 29 -2.47 -2.76 -21.49
C LYS A 29 -3.43 -3.25 -20.41
N GLY A 30 -3.05 -3.06 -19.15
CA GLY A 30 -3.83 -3.51 -17.99
C GLY A 30 -3.38 -4.84 -17.41
N ASN A 31 -2.51 -5.59 -18.11
CA ASN A 31 -1.94 -6.83 -17.62
C ASN A 31 -0.50 -6.66 -17.11
N ILE A 32 -0.06 -7.68 -16.39
CA ILE A 32 1.31 -7.86 -15.92
C ILE A 32 1.93 -9.14 -16.51
N LEU A 33 3.25 -9.19 -16.54
CA LEU A 33 4.05 -10.35 -16.88
C LEU A 33 4.68 -10.93 -15.61
N LYS A 34 4.39 -12.20 -15.34
CA LYS A 34 5.09 -13.04 -14.35
C LYS A 34 5.80 -14.16 -15.11
N GLY A 35 7.12 -14.01 -15.28
CA GLY A 35 7.89 -14.83 -16.22
C GLY A 35 7.50 -14.54 -17.67
N THR A 36 7.07 -15.56 -18.41
CA THR A 36 6.63 -15.45 -19.81
C THR A 36 5.11 -15.32 -19.97
N TYR A 37 4.35 -15.35 -18.87
CA TYR A 37 2.89 -15.35 -18.90
C TYR A 37 2.31 -13.96 -18.63
N SER A 38 1.38 -13.54 -19.50
CA SER A 38 0.54 -12.36 -19.32
C SER A 38 -0.69 -12.71 -18.49
N LEU A 39 -0.89 -11.98 -17.40
CA LEU A 39 -1.95 -12.21 -16.42
C LEU A 39 -2.59 -10.88 -16.01
N SER A 40 -3.85 -10.91 -15.60
CA SER A 40 -4.47 -9.77 -14.93
C SER A 40 -3.87 -9.59 -13.53
N PRO A 41 -3.65 -8.34 -13.07
CA PRO A 41 -3.18 -8.06 -11.72
C PRO A 41 -4.22 -8.52 -10.69
N ARG A 42 -3.79 -8.83 -9.47
CA ARG A 42 -4.72 -9.10 -8.36
C ARG A 42 -5.45 -7.82 -7.92
N ASP A 43 -6.61 -7.97 -7.31
CA ASP A 43 -7.53 -6.86 -7.02
C ASP A 43 -7.32 -6.26 -5.63
N TYR A 44 -6.10 -5.81 -5.33
CA TYR A 44 -5.74 -5.29 -4.01
C TYR A 44 -6.59 -4.10 -3.55
N ALA A 45 -6.99 -3.22 -4.47
CA ALA A 45 -7.73 -2.01 -4.13
C ALA A 45 -9.22 -2.24 -3.80
N THR A 46 -9.79 -3.38 -4.16
CA THR A 46 -11.23 -3.66 -4.04
C THR A 46 -11.55 -4.98 -3.34
N ASN A 47 -10.65 -5.97 -3.40
CA ASN A 47 -10.79 -7.25 -2.75
C ASN A 47 -10.20 -7.21 -1.32
N PRO A 48 -11.02 -7.44 -0.27
CA PRO A 48 -10.54 -7.41 1.11
C PRO A 48 -9.44 -8.45 1.40
N GLY A 49 -9.54 -9.66 0.87
CA GLY A 49 -8.58 -10.74 1.12
C GLY A 49 -7.22 -10.42 0.51
N ASP A 50 -7.19 -10.05 -0.77
CA ASP A 50 -5.95 -9.67 -1.46
C ASP A 50 -5.29 -8.46 -0.76
N SER A 51 -6.09 -7.47 -0.33
CA SER A 51 -5.59 -6.29 0.37
C SER A 51 -4.94 -6.60 1.73
N LEU A 52 -5.44 -7.62 2.44
CA LEU A 52 -4.89 -8.06 3.72
C LEU A 52 -3.57 -8.80 3.51
N GLU A 53 -3.50 -9.67 2.51
CA GLU A 53 -2.28 -10.42 2.18
C GLU A 53 -1.09 -9.49 1.85
N ILE A 54 -1.34 -8.42 1.08
CA ILE A 54 -0.27 -7.45 0.79
C ILE A 54 0.04 -6.53 1.96
N GLN A 55 -0.94 -6.23 2.83
CA GLN A 55 -0.69 -5.49 4.07
C GLN A 55 0.27 -6.30 4.96
N GLU A 56 0.01 -7.59 5.15
CA GLU A 56 0.88 -8.46 5.94
C GLU A 56 2.29 -8.50 5.36
N SER A 57 2.40 -8.52 4.04
CA SER A 57 3.70 -8.47 3.35
C SER A 57 4.44 -7.16 3.63
N ALA A 58 3.78 -6.00 3.50
CA ALA A 58 4.39 -4.71 3.80
C ALA A 58 4.82 -4.56 5.27
N ILE A 59 3.98 -5.02 6.21
CA ILE A 59 4.29 -5.02 7.65
C ILE A 59 5.53 -5.86 7.95
N LYS A 60 5.71 -7.00 7.26
CA LYS A 60 6.91 -7.84 7.40
C LYS A 60 8.17 -7.15 6.89
N VAL A 61 8.07 -6.26 5.89
CA VAL A 61 9.22 -5.49 5.40
C VAL A 61 9.54 -4.32 6.34
N ASP A 62 8.55 -3.48 6.66
CA ASP A 62 8.70 -2.39 7.64
C ASP A 62 7.34 -2.01 8.25
N ALA A 63 7.08 -2.52 9.46
CA ALA A 63 5.85 -2.26 10.19
C ALA A 63 5.67 -0.78 10.55
N LYS A 64 6.74 -0.09 10.93
CA LYS A 64 6.68 1.31 11.37
C LYS A 64 6.34 2.22 10.20
N LEU A 65 7.00 2.00 9.07
CA LEU A 65 6.75 2.75 7.84
C LEU A 65 5.35 2.46 7.29
N TYR A 66 4.90 1.20 7.33
CA TYR A 66 3.55 0.85 6.92
C TYR A 66 2.48 1.58 7.72
N ILE A 67 2.55 1.52 9.06
CA ILE A 67 1.60 2.23 9.93
C ILE A 67 1.64 3.73 9.66
N LYS A 68 2.84 4.29 9.48
CA LYS A 68 3.00 5.69 9.08
C LYS A 68 2.24 6.02 7.80
N ASN A 69 2.44 5.24 6.74
CA ASN A 69 1.78 5.48 5.47
C ASN A 69 0.26 5.27 5.54
N LEU A 70 -0.22 4.30 6.34
CA LEU A 70 -1.65 4.06 6.53
C LEU A 70 -2.33 5.22 7.25
N VAL A 71 -1.69 5.79 8.28
CA VAL A 71 -2.15 6.98 8.99
C VAL A 71 -2.34 8.15 8.02
N ILE A 72 -1.32 8.43 7.21
CA ILE A 72 -1.38 9.56 6.27
C ILE A 72 -2.45 9.30 5.19
N VAL A 73 -2.59 8.06 4.73
CA VAL A 73 -3.67 7.67 3.79
C VAL A 73 -5.06 7.88 4.40
N LYS A 74 -5.25 7.51 5.67
CA LYS A 74 -6.56 7.54 6.35
C LYS A 74 -7.02 8.94 6.69
N TRP A 75 -6.09 9.81 7.08
CA TRP A 75 -6.41 11.14 7.62
C TRP A 75 -5.89 12.32 6.79
N GLY A 76 -5.08 12.07 5.76
CA GLY A 76 -4.65 13.10 4.80
C GLY A 76 -3.58 14.06 5.29
N GLU A 77 -3.10 13.91 6.54
CA GLU A 77 -2.07 14.77 7.13
C GLU A 77 -0.78 13.98 7.37
N GLU A 78 0.35 14.60 7.00
CA GLU A 78 1.66 14.18 7.52
C GLU A 78 1.66 14.45 9.02
N VAL A 79 1.32 13.44 9.81
CA VAL A 79 1.46 13.53 11.26
C VAL A 79 2.94 13.79 11.53
N TYR A 80 3.31 14.97 12.03
CA TYR A 80 4.72 15.33 12.21
C TYR A 80 5.36 14.44 13.29
N TYR A 81 6.22 13.52 12.85
CA TYR A 81 6.85 12.41 13.58
C TYR A 81 7.86 12.81 14.68
N GLN A 82 7.93 14.08 15.11
CA GLN A 82 8.87 14.50 16.16
C GLN A 82 8.44 14.08 17.58
N GLU A 83 7.24 13.50 17.73
CA GLU A 83 6.67 13.07 19.01
C GLU A 83 6.41 11.55 19.08
N PHE A 84 7.23 10.73 18.42
CA PHE A 84 7.10 9.27 18.52
C PHE A 84 7.45 8.67 19.89
N SER A 85 7.98 9.47 20.82
CA SER A 85 8.04 9.09 22.24
C SER A 85 6.69 9.25 22.97
N ILE A 86 5.71 9.94 22.37
CA ILE A 86 4.41 10.29 22.99
C ILE A 86 3.28 9.38 22.48
N PHE A 87 3.50 8.64 21.39
CA PHE A 87 2.62 7.54 20.95
C PHE A 87 2.70 6.28 21.84
N GLU A 88 3.44 6.32 22.95
CA GLU A 88 3.24 5.39 24.07
C GLU A 88 1.81 5.49 24.65
N VAL A 89 1.05 6.55 24.34
CA VAL A 89 -0.39 6.57 24.55
C VAL A 89 -1.08 5.93 23.34
N ILE A 90 -1.42 4.66 23.49
CA ILE A 90 -2.24 3.90 22.55
C ILE A 90 -3.65 4.55 22.48
N ASP A 91 -3.90 5.39 21.48
CA ASP A 91 -5.27 5.80 21.16
C ASP A 91 -6.02 4.61 20.54
N LEU A 92 -6.76 3.88 21.39
CA LEU A 92 -7.55 2.72 21.00
C LEU A 92 -8.56 3.05 19.89
N LYS A 93 -9.07 4.29 19.84
CA LYS A 93 -9.97 4.72 18.76
C LYS A 93 -9.23 4.85 17.45
N GLY A 94 -8.06 5.49 17.45
CA GLY A 94 -7.16 5.56 16.30
C GLY A 94 -6.82 4.18 15.75
N ILE A 95 -6.45 3.23 16.62
CA ILE A 95 -6.17 1.84 16.21
C ILE A 95 -7.40 1.18 15.59
N ALA A 96 -8.57 1.28 16.22
CA ALA A 96 -9.79 0.69 15.68
C ALA A 96 -10.15 1.24 14.29
N ILE A 97 -9.86 2.52 14.02
CA ILE A 97 -10.05 3.14 12.71
C ILE A 97 -9.06 2.58 11.68
N LEU A 98 -7.79 2.44 12.05
CA LEU A 98 -6.75 1.90 11.15
C LEU A 98 -6.99 0.41 10.83
N LEU A 99 -7.41 -0.39 11.82
CA LEU A 99 -7.77 -1.79 11.61
C LEU A 99 -8.97 -1.95 10.65
N ASN A 100 -9.85 -0.95 10.60
CA ASN A 100 -10.98 -0.88 9.67
C ASN A 100 -10.67 -0.10 8.39
N ALA A 101 -9.40 0.04 8.01
CA ALA A 101 -9.04 0.59 6.71
C ALA A 101 -9.75 -0.18 5.57
N SER A 102 -10.14 0.53 4.52
CA SER A 102 -10.70 -0.08 3.32
C SER A 102 -9.61 -0.84 2.52
N PRO A 103 -9.98 -1.76 1.62
CA PRO A 103 -9.02 -2.43 0.75
C PRO A 103 -8.13 -1.43 -0.01
N ARG A 104 -8.73 -0.36 -0.54
CA ARG A 104 -8.03 0.73 -1.24
C ARG A 104 -7.04 1.46 -0.34
N GLU A 105 -7.44 1.81 0.88
CA GLU A 105 -6.55 2.49 1.83
C GLU A 105 -5.34 1.61 2.19
N ARG A 106 -5.57 0.31 2.44
CA ARG A 106 -4.47 -0.64 2.65
C ARG A 106 -3.54 -0.72 1.45
N ALA A 107 -4.09 -0.87 0.25
CA ALA A 107 -3.31 -0.95 -0.98
C ALA A 107 -2.46 0.30 -1.23
N MET A 108 -3.01 1.51 -1.00
CA MET A 108 -2.24 2.75 -1.11
C MET A 108 -1.11 2.82 -0.08
N ALA A 109 -1.37 2.43 1.16
CA ALA A 109 -0.36 2.40 2.22
C ALA A 109 0.77 1.40 1.89
N VAL A 110 0.43 0.21 1.36
CA VAL A 110 1.42 -0.77 0.88
C VAL A 110 2.25 -0.17 -0.26
N TYR A 111 1.61 0.44 -1.25
CA TYR A 111 2.32 1.03 -2.40
C TYR A 111 3.35 2.07 -1.95
N LEU A 112 2.95 2.99 -1.07
CA LEU A 112 3.85 4.01 -0.53
C LEU A 112 5.01 3.39 0.24
N THR A 113 4.73 2.38 1.07
CA THR A 113 5.74 1.70 1.89
C THR A 113 6.77 1.01 1.01
N LEU A 114 6.33 0.20 0.05
CA LEU A 114 7.25 -0.51 -0.85
C LEU A 114 8.02 0.48 -1.73
N LYS A 115 7.35 1.49 -2.31
CA LYS A 115 8.01 2.52 -3.14
C LYS A 115 9.11 3.24 -2.38
N GLU A 116 8.89 3.62 -1.13
CA GLU A 116 9.88 4.31 -0.30
C GLU A 116 11.08 3.40 0.01
N ILE A 117 10.83 2.12 0.32
CA ILE A 117 11.89 1.14 0.55
C ILE A 117 12.74 0.95 -0.71
N TYR A 118 12.12 0.78 -1.88
CA TYR A 118 12.85 0.62 -3.15
C TYR A 118 13.63 1.88 -3.56
N LEU A 119 13.19 3.07 -3.18
CA LEU A 119 13.92 4.32 -3.44
C LEU A 119 15.05 4.58 -2.44
N SER A 120 15.07 3.86 -1.31
CA SER A 120 16.11 3.94 -0.28
C SER A 120 17.25 2.92 -0.44
N LEU A 121 17.13 2.02 -1.42
CA LEU A 121 18.14 1.03 -1.84
C LEU A 121 19.01 1.56 -2.97
#